data_AF-H9FD84-F1
#
_entry.id   AF-H9FD84-F1
#
_cell.length_a   1.000
_cell.length_b   1.000
_cell.length_c   1.000
_cell.angle_alpha   90.00
_cell.angle_beta   90.00
_cell.angle_gamma   90.00
#
_symmetry.space_group_name_H-M   'P 1'
#
loop_
_entity.id
_entity.type
_entity.pdbx_description
1 polymer ?
#
loop_
_entity_poly.entity_id
_entity_poly.type
_entity_poly.pdbx_seq_one_letter_code
_entity_poly.pdbx_strand_id
1 'polypeptide(L)'
;ELVQPLLALLLDPLGPEPELWLQKVSDSALLLAYSWAQVDAMLSLNCSQYHSMSGALIGVAVEISNVPSLLPGVETQHWKKLEKFTAQFSSLGRYCLEQLYLQKMRRTLMHTSFRSEEALRSLRCDAAFIIGSSRKSLNQRTMASWDGQVGTVSGLTYPVAHWHLIVSNLTILISYLCPDDVRYLASVLLRTLPMGKAQEGSIEEEAYVTLEKISKAILHSPLFPEMQSLHSAFLMCVTARCSGILCSGAQRDSGLVSQQLPWLFEKDHMVVGHWENRFAKAGPEGLEPRGEIAKNLLSLVKSDFPIQLEGEQLESILGLLEVISALQLDSLLPPYHVHYFLLLLSMAITRLGCSCSSSLALKFLMTCYQLLGYLQKGKSARSVFKIMYGSDIFEIVLTSLFRASGRFPIEMDDPTWLEFLQVIGTFLEELMQMLIQMKLSLLLNFRKITTFLSSSKPYMEAASGKQLENQNPQGRQLLLVSLTRLCHVLGPFLKEQKLGQEAPAALSELLQQAV
;
A
#
# COMPACT_ATOMS: atom_id res chain seq x y z
N GLU A 1 -5.42 -21.30 42.97
CA GLU A 1 -5.09 -20.86 44.35
C GLU A 1 -4.20 -19.63 44.40
N LEU A 2 -3.08 -19.54 43.67
CA LEU A 2 -2.17 -18.37 43.73
C LEU A 2 -2.70 -17.07 43.10
N VAL A 3 -3.55 -17.15 42.08
CA VAL A 3 -4.07 -15.97 41.35
C VAL A 3 -5.22 -15.29 42.10
N GLN A 4 -6.01 -16.04 42.87
CA GLN A 4 -7.22 -15.55 43.53
C GLN A 4 -6.96 -14.46 44.60
N PRO A 5 -5.94 -14.60 45.49
CA PRO A 5 -5.61 -13.55 46.45
C PRO A 5 -5.20 -12.23 45.78
N LEU A 6 -4.43 -12.30 44.69
CA LEU A 6 -4.01 -11.11 43.95
C LEU A 6 -5.17 -10.44 43.25
N LEU A 7 -6.11 -11.22 42.70
CA LEU A 7 -7.34 -10.68 42.13
C LEU A 7 -8.26 -10.08 43.19
N ALA A 8 -8.36 -10.67 44.37
CA ALA A 8 -9.13 -10.10 45.47
C ALA A 8 -8.60 -8.72 45.88
N LEU A 9 -7.27 -8.56 45.99
CA LEU A 9 -6.60 -7.30 46.28
C LEU A 9 -6.83 -6.22 45.21
N LEU A 10 -7.04 -6.60 43.95
CA LEU A 10 -7.34 -5.68 42.85
C LEU A 10 -8.81 -5.23 42.82
N LEU A 11 -9.71 -6.08 43.33
CA LEU A 11 -11.15 -5.84 43.25
C LEU A 11 -11.68 -5.07 44.46
N ASP A 12 -10.98 -5.16 45.59
CA ASP A 12 -11.27 -4.45 46.84
C ASP A 12 -9.95 -3.91 47.45
N PRO A 13 -9.40 -2.80 46.91
CA PRO A 13 -8.16 -2.23 47.42
C PRO A 13 -8.34 -1.68 48.84
N LEU A 14 -7.46 -2.06 49.76
CA LEU A 14 -7.44 -1.63 51.16
C LEU A 14 -6.93 -0.18 51.27
N GLY A 15 -7.72 0.80 50.80
CA GLY A 15 -7.45 2.24 50.93
C GLY A 15 -6.90 2.91 49.66
N PRO A 16 -6.48 4.19 49.73
CA PRO A 16 -5.90 4.93 48.60
C PRO A 16 -4.46 4.46 48.36
N GLU A 17 -4.32 3.23 47.87
CA GLU A 17 -3.06 2.63 47.46
C GLU A 17 -2.42 3.45 46.31
N PRO A 18 -1.08 3.64 46.29
CA PRO A 18 -0.41 4.35 45.22
C PRO A 18 -0.60 3.63 43.88
N GLU A 19 -0.89 4.38 42.81
CA GLU A 19 -1.22 3.86 41.46
C GLU A 19 -0.20 2.80 40.96
N LEU A 20 1.08 2.96 41.33
CA LEU A 20 2.16 2.03 40.98
C LEU A 20 2.04 0.65 41.67
N TRP A 21 1.62 0.59 42.93
CA TRP A 21 1.45 -0.69 43.63
C TRP A 21 0.33 -1.49 42.99
N LEU A 22 -0.81 -0.84 42.75
CA LEU A 22 -1.98 -1.46 42.14
C LEU A 22 -1.68 -1.94 40.71
N GLN A 23 -0.90 -1.16 39.95
CA GLN A 23 -0.37 -1.59 38.66
C GLN A 23 0.49 -2.86 38.78
N LYS A 24 1.42 -2.94 39.75
CA LYS A 24 2.28 -4.13 39.91
C LYS A 24 1.54 -5.38 40.35
N VAL A 25 0.54 -5.24 41.23
CA VAL A 25 -0.34 -6.35 41.61
C VAL A 25 -1.13 -6.82 40.39
N SER A 26 -1.64 -5.89 39.56
CA SER A 26 -2.36 -6.21 38.33
C SER A 26 -1.48 -6.91 37.30
N ASP A 27 -0.28 -6.39 37.05
CA ASP A 27 0.72 -6.97 36.17
C ASP A 27 1.05 -8.41 36.60
N SER A 28 1.25 -8.64 37.90
CA SER A 28 1.57 -9.96 38.46
C SER A 28 0.40 -10.94 38.34
N ALA A 29 -0.82 -10.51 38.68
CA ALA A 29 -2.01 -11.34 38.59
C ALA A 29 -2.28 -11.78 37.14
N LEU A 30 -2.18 -10.86 36.20
CA LEU A 30 -2.43 -11.10 34.77
C LEU A 30 -1.32 -11.93 34.12
N LEU A 31 -0.07 -11.74 34.52
CA LEU A 31 1.03 -12.59 34.08
C LEU A 31 0.80 -14.04 34.52
N LEU A 32 0.51 -14.28 35.80
CA LEU A 32 0.23 -15.63 36.31
C LEU A 32 -0.98 -16.25 35.62
N ALA A 33 -2.02 -15.47 35.39
CA ALA A 33 -3.21 -15.92 34.68
C ALA A 33 -2.91 -16.35 33.25
N TYR A 34 -2.16 -15.53 32.53
CA TYR A 34 -1.72 -15.83 31.18
C TYR A 34 -0.83 -17.08 31.13
N SER A 35 0.16 -17.18 32.01
CA SER A 35 1.03 -18.34 32.09
C SER A 35 0.23 -19.62 32.37
N TRP A 36 -0.74 -19.56 33.28
CA TRP A 36 -1.63 -20.69 33.54
C TRP A 36 -2.45 -21.07 32.31
N ALA A 37 -3.07 -20.10 31.64
CA ALA A 37 -3.86 -20.34 30.44
C ALA A 37 -3.03 -20.99 29.31
N GLN A 38 -1.77 -20.59 29.14
CA GLN A 38 -0.87 -21.23 28.18
C GLN A 38 -0.55 -22.68 28.55
N VAL A 39 -0.23 -22.94 29.82
CA VAL A 39 0.08 -24.29 30.31
C VAL A 39 -1.16 -25.20 30.17
N ASP A 40 -2.34 -24.72 30.58
CA ASP A 40 -3.62 -25.44 30.45
C ASP A 40 -3.91 -25.82 29.00
N ALA A 41 -3.73 -24.87 28.06
CA ALA A 41 -3.92 -25.14 26.64
C ALA A 41 -2.92 -26.16 26.09
N MET A 42 -1.63 -26.04 26.44
CA MET A 42 -0.59 -26.97 26.01
C MET A 42 -0.83 -28.38 26.55
N LEU A 43 -1.17 -28.53 27.82
CA LEU A 43 -1.50 -29.83 28.42
C LEU A 43 -2.76 -30.41 27.80
N SER A 44 -3.80 -29.61 27.58
CA SER A 44 -5.05 -30.09 26.96
C SER A 44 -4.85 -30.61 25.54
N LEU A 45 -3.93 -30.02 24.77
CA LEU A 45 -3.63 -30.43 23.40
C LEU A 45 -2.72 -31.66 23.33
N ASN A 46 -1.78 -31.81 24.28
CA ASN A 46 -0.72 -32.81 24.19
C ASN A 46 -0.87 -33.98 25.18
N CYS A 47 -1.73 -33.87 26.19
CA CYS A 47 -1.90 -34.89 27.23
C CYS A 47 -3.35 -35.36 27.28
N SER A 48 -3.63 -36.53 26.72
CA SER A 48 -4.98 -37.12 26.70
C SER A 48 -5.57 -37.43 28.08
N GLN A 49 -4.72 -37.55 29.12
CA GLN A 49 -5.13 -37.76 30.50
C GLN A 49 -5.40 -36.44 31.25
N TYR A 50 -4.97 -35.31 30.70
CA TYR A 50 -5.17 -34.00 31.33
C TYR A 50 -6.61 -33.54 31.11
N HIS A 51 -7.27 -33.18 32.21
CA HIS A 51 -8.62 -32.63 32.19
C HIS A 51 -8.55 -31.20 32.71
N SER A 52 -8.77 -30.25 31.81
CA SER A 52 -8.82 -28.83 32.19
C SER A 52 -9.99 -28.57 33.13
N MET A 53 -9.74 -27.82 34.21
CA MET A 53 -10.77 -27.36 35.14
C MET A 53 -11.74 -26.35 34.49
N SER A 54 -11.42 -25.83 33.31
CA SER A 54 -12.26 -24.91 32.54
C SER A 54 -13.33 -25.62 31.68
N GLY A 55 -13.47 -26.95 31.79
CA GLY A 55 -14.42 -27.74 31.00
C GLY A 55 -13.80 -28.35 29.74
N ALA A 56 -14.28 -29.52 29.35
CA ALA A 56 -13.73 -30.31 28.25
C ALA A 56 -13.87 -29.59 26.89
N LEU A 57 -12.83 -29.68 26.05
CA LEU A 57 -12.83 -29.15 24.68
C LEU A 57 -13.92 -29.78 23.77
N ILE A 58 -14.50 -30.91 24.16
CA ILE A 58 -15.20 -31.86 23.26
C ILE A 58 -16.69 -32.08 23.63
N GLY A 59 -17.21 -31.50 24.71
CA GLY A 59 -18.56 -31.81 25.24
C GLY A 59 -19.61 -30.69 25.09
N VAL A 60 -20.75 -31.06 24.51
CA VAL A 60 -22.07 -30.38 24.32
C VAL A 60 -22.34 -29.08 25.11
N ALA A 61 -22.82 -28.07 24.36
CA ALA A 61 -23.42 -26.79 24.76
C ALA A 61 -22.49 -25.81 25.52
N VAL A 62 -21.99 -24.83 24.78
CA VAL A 62 -21.22 -23.69 25.31
C VAL A 62 -22.20 -22.68 25.92
N GLU A 63 -22.18 -22.51 27.24
CA GLU A 63 -22.43 -21.18 27.80
C GLU A 63 -21.31 -20.29 27.27
N ILE A 64 -21.63 -19.33 26.39
CA ILE A 64 -20.66 -18.38 25.82
C ILE A 64 -20.15 -17.50 26.96
N SER A 65 -19.14 -18.02 27.65
CA SER A 65 -18.51 -17.42 28.80
C SER A 65 -17.73 -16.20 28.34
N ASN A 66 -17.84 -15.12 29.12
CA ASN A 66 -16.84 -14.05 29.15
C ASN A 66 -15.44 -14.68 29.44
N VAL A 67 -14.38 -13.87 29.56
CA VAL A 67 -13.07 -14.29 30.09
C VAL A 67 -13.08 -15.32 31.27
N PRO A 68 -14.15 -15.50 32.10
CA PRO A 68 -14.38 -16.56 33.10
C PRO A 68 -13.93 -18.01 32.85
N SER A 69 -13.60 -18.45 31.63
CA SER A 69 -13.06 -19.82 31.42
C SER A 69 -11.54 -19.89 31.59
N LEU A 70 -10.78 -18.80 31.40
CA LEU A 70 -9.31 -18.85 31.47
C LEU A 70 -8.75 -18.75 32.91
N LEU A 71 -9.55 -18.25 33.86
CA LEU A 71 -9.28 -18.31 35.30
C LEU A 71 -10.53 -18.78 36.06
N PRO A 72 -10.51 -19.99 36.62
CA PRO A 72 -11.60 -20.47 37.46
C PRO A 72 -11.83 -19.56 38.69
N GLY A 73 -13.07 -19.15 38.92
CA GLY A 73 -13.48 -18.44 40.15
C GLY A 73 -13.49 -16.90 40.08
N VAL A 74 -13.41 -16.30 38.90
CA VAL A 74 -13.51 -14.83 38.73
C VAL A 74 -14.82 -14.47 38.02
N GLU A 75 -15.74 -13.85 38.75
CA GLU A 75 -17.03 -13.43 38.19
C GLU A 75 -16.89 -12.43 37.03
N THR A 76 -17.86 -12.43 36.11
CA THR A 76 -17.89 -11.53 34.94
C THR A 76 -17.78 -10.05 35.32
N GLN A 77 -18.36 -9.63 36.45
CA GLN A 77 -18.32 -8.23 36.89
C GLN A 77 -16.92 -7.79 37.31
N HIS A 78 -16.12 -8.71 37.87
CA HIS A 78 -14.75 -8.48 38.28
C HIS A 78 -13.82 -8.31 37.08
N TRP A 79 -14.05 -9.05 35.99
CA TRP A 79 -13.31 -8.87 34.73
C TRP A 79 -13.49 -7.48 34.12
N LYS A 80 -14.72 -6.96 34.08
CA LYS A 80 -14.98 -5.60 33.58
C LYS A 80 -14.28 -4.52 34.40
N LYS A 81 -14.12 -4.73 35.72
CA LYS A 81 -13.34 -3.83 36.59
C LYS A 81 -11.85 -3.90 36.23
N LEU A 82 -11.32 -5.11 36.06
CA LEU A 82 -9.92 -5.33 35.70
C LEU A 82 -9.57 -4.76 34.31
N GLU A 83 -10.44 -4.93 33.32
CA GLU A 83 -10.29 -4.32 31.99
C GLU A 83 -10.20 -2.79 32.07
N LYS A 84 -11.12 -2.15 32.81
CA LYS A 84 -11.13 -0.70 32.98
C LYS A 84 -9.88 -0.19 33.69
N PHE A 85 -9.39 -0.95 34.67
CA PHE A 85 -8.19 -0.61 35.42
C PHE A 85 -6.93 -0.73 34.56
N THR A 86 -6.73 -1.88 33.92
CA THR A 86 -5.58 -2.13 33.02
C THR A 86 -5.55 -1.19 31.82
N ALA A 87 -6.72 -0.72 31.35
CA ALA A 87 -6.83 0.29 30.30
C ALA A 87 -6.24 1.67 30.68
N GLN A 88 -5.81 1.89 31.93
CA GLN A 88 -5.12 3.11 32.36
C GLN A 88 -3.60 3.04 32.14
N PHE A 89 -2.99 1.85 32.26
CA PHE A 89 -1.53 1.67 32.18
C PHE A 89 -1.09 0.93 30.90
N SER A 90 -0.15 1.50 30.14
CA SER A 90 0.59 0.75 29.13
C SER A 90 1.61 -0.15 29.84
N SER A 91 1.19 -1.32 30.32
CA SER A 91 2.01 -2.17 31.18
C SER A 91 1.99 -3.64 30.75
N LEU A 92 2.80 -4.45 31.43
CA LEU A 92 2.81 -5.90 31.31
C LEU A 92 1.40 -6.49 31.48
N GLY A 93 0.64 -6.05 32.47
CA GLY A 93 -0.71 -6.53 32.74
C GLY A 93 -1.65 -6.32 31.55
N ARG A 94 -1.59 -5.15 30.89
CA ARG A 94 -2.38 -4.91 29.68
C ARG A 94 -2.00 -5.88 28.55
N TYR A 95 -0.71 -6.08 28.32
CA TYR A 95 -0.23 -7.02 27.32
C TYR A 95 -0.66 -8.47 27.64
N CYS A 96 -0.56 -8.90 28.90
CA CYS A 96 -1.04 -10.21 29.34
C CYS A 96 -2.56 -10.36 29.20
N LEU A 97 -3.33 -9.30 29.42
CA LEU A 97 -4.77 -9.32 29.21
C LEU A 97 -5.12 -9.53 27.73
N GLU A 98 -4.49 -8.80 26.81
CA GLU A 98 -4.67 -9.01 25.36
C GLU A 98 -4.31 -10.43 24.93
N GLN A 99 -3.24 -10.97 25.49
CA GLN A 99 -2.84 -12.35 25.27
C GLN A 99 -3.88 -13.36 25.78
N LEU A 100 -4.53 -13.10 26.93
CA LEU A 100 -5.64 -13.92 27.41
C LEU A 100 -6.84 -13.86 26.45
N TYR A 101 -7.20 -12.69 25.92
CA TYR A 101 -8.24 -12.59 24.89
C TYR A 101 -7.89 -13.40 23.63
N LEU A 102 -6.63 -13.37 23.20
CA LEU A 102 -6.18 -14.17 22.07
C LEU A 102 -6.28 -15.68 22.37
N GLN A 103 -5.93 -16.12 23.59
CA GLN A 103 -6.12 -17.53 24.00
C GLN A 103 -7.60 -17.92 24.02
N LYS A 104 -8.47 -17.03 24.50
CA LYS A 104 -9.92 -17.23 24.46
C LYS A 104 -10.39 -17.45 23.02
N MET A 105 -9.97 -16.59 22.09
CA MET A 105 -10.29 -16.74 20.67
C MET A 105 -9.82 -18.09 20.12
N ARG A 106 -8.55 -18.47 20.35
CA ARG A 106 -8.00 -19.76 19.89
C ARG A 106 -8.80 -20.94 20.42
N ARG A 107 -9.17 -20.93 21.71
CA ARG A 107 -10.00 -21.98 22.32
C ARG A 107 -11.37 -22.04 21.64
N THR A 108 -12.05 -20.91 21.47
CA THR A 108 -13.34 -20.84 20.76
C THR A 108 -13.25 -21.42 19.35
N LEU A 109 -12.18 -21.14 18.60
CA LEU A 109 -11.97 -21.66 17.24
C LEU A 109 -11.70 -23.17 17.19
N MET A 110 -11.15 -23.75 18.25
CA MET A 110 -10.89 -25.20 18.34
C MET A 110 -12.15 -26.02 18.67
N HIS A 111 -13.21 -25.40 19.18
CA HIS A 111 -14.46 -26.09 19.51
C HIS A 111 -15.31 -26.35 18.27
N THR A 112 -15.94 -27.53 18.16
CA THR A 112 -16.79 -27.92 17.02
C THR A 112 -18.02 -27.03 16.79
N SER A 113 -18.49 -26.34 17.83
CA SER A 113 -19.65 -25.44 17.81
C SER A 113 -19.33 -23.96 17.50
N PHE A 114 -18.09 -23.64 17.10
CA PHE A 114 -17.64 -22.25 16.90
C PHE A 114 -18.44 -21.44 15.85
N ARG A 115 -19.23 -22.11 15.02
CA ARG A 115 -20.05 -21.49 13.97
C ARG A 115 -21.38 -20.93 14.46
N SER A 116 -21.68 -20.96 15.76
CA SER A 116 -22.86 -20.26 16.30
C SER A 116 -22.68 -18.73 16.20
N GLU A 117 -23.79 -18.01 16.05
CA GLU A 117 -23.78 -16.54 15.99
C GLU A 117 -23.20 -15.91 17.26
N GLU A 118 -23.45 -16.52 18.42
CA GLU A 118 -22.92 -16.05 19.69
C GLU A 118 -21.40 -16.22 19.79
N ALA A 119 -20.87 -17.33 19.26
CA ALA A 119 -19.43 -17.57 19.21
C ALA A 119 -18.75 -16.59 18.25
N LEU A 120 -19.32 -16.37 17.06
CA LEU A 120 -18.83 -15.38 16.09
C LEU A 120 -18.87 -13.96 16.67
N ARG A 121 -19.93 -13.60 17.40
CA ARG A 121 -20.04 -12.31 18.09
C ARG A 121 -18.98 -12.16 19.18
N SER A 122 -18.74 -13.19 19.99
CA SER A 122 -17.66 -13.17 20.98
C SER A 122 -16.31 -12.96 20.31
N LEU A 123 -16.00 -13.71 19.24
CA LEU A 123 -14.73 -13.59 18.51
C LEU A 123 -14.52 -12.17 17.96
N ARG A 124 -15.57 -11.54 17.42
CA ARG A 124 -15.52 -10.13 16.99
C ARG A 124 -15.24 -9.17 18.14
N CYS A 125 -15.92 -9.35 19.28
CA CYS A 125 -15.68 -8.52 20.47
C CYS A 125 -14.26 -8.69 21.02
N ASP A 126 -13.77 -9.93 21.08
CA ASP A 126 -12.43 -10.26 21.58
C ASP A 126 -11.35 -9.68 20.65
N ALA A 127 -11.52 -9.80 19.33
CA ALA A 127 -10.62 -9.19 18.35
C ALA A 127 -10.61 -7.66 18.45
N ALA A 128 -11.79 -7.03 18.54
CA ALA A 128 -11.91 -5.59 18.67
C ALA A 128 -11.27 -5.06 19.98
N PHE A 129 -11.35 -5.83 21.07
CA PHE A 129 -10.67 -5.50 22.32
C PHE A 129 -9.15 -5.46 22.13
N ILE A 130 -8.58 -6.50 21.52
CA ILE A 130 -7.13 -6.58 21.24
C ILE A 130 -6.70 -5.40 20.37
N ILE A 131 -7.41 -5.08 19.28
CA ILE A 131 -7.02 -3.94 18.43
C ILE A 131 -7.21 -2.60 19.15
N GLY A 132 -8.24 -2.49 19.99
CA GLY A 132 -8.62 -1.26 20.67
C GLY A 132 -7.70 -0.84 21.82
N SER A 133 -7.06 -1.80 22.50
CA SER A 133 -6.34 -1.59 23.77
C SER A 133 -5.14 -0.64 23.69
N SER A 134 -4.53 -0.51 22.50
CA SER A 134 -3.31 0.26 22.26
C SER A 134 -3.48 1.43 21.29
N ARG A 135 -4.72 1.74 20.87
CA ARG A 135 -4.97 2.74 19.80
C ARG A 135 -4.26 4.07 20.05
N LYS A 136 -4.17 4.48 21.32
CA LYS A 136 -3.50 5.72 21.76
C LYS A 136 -1.97 5.60 21.79
N SER A 137 -1.43 4.44 22.19
CA SER A 137 0.01 4.25 22.38
C SER A 137 0.75 4.05 21.06
N LEU A 138 0.12 3.38 20.08
CA LEU A 138 0.69 3.21 18.74
C LEU A 138 0.83 4.53 17.95
N ASN A 139 0.20 5.62 18.42
CA ASN A 139 0.30 6.96 17.81
C ASN A 139 1.51 7.77 18.30
N GLN A 140 2.24 7.31 19.31
CA GLN A 140 3.38 8.04 19.87
C GLN A 140 4.63 7.85 19.00
N ARG A 141 5.49 8.89 18.92
CA ARG A 141 6.66 8.88 18.02
C ARG A 141 7.90 8.25 18.64
N THR A 142 7.97 8.19 19.96
CA THR A 142 9.15 7.69 20.70
C THR A 142 8.81 6.37 21.34
N MET A 143 9.46 5.28 20.89
CA MET A 143 9.24 3.94 21.43
C MET A 143 10.56 3.22 21.59
N ALA A 144 10.69 2.49 22.70
CA ALA A 144 11.87 1.67 22.94
C ALA A 144 11.75 0.36 22.14
N SER A 145 12.89 -0.16 21.69
CA SER A 145 12.96 -1.50 21.12
C SER A 145 12.65 -2.55 22.21
N TRP A 146 12.15 -3.71 21.79
CA TRP A 146 11.74 -4.78 22.68
C TRP A 146 12.52 -6.06 22.40
N ASP A 147 12.93 -6.79 23.43
CA ASP A 147 13.76 -8.00 23.33
C ASP A 147 12.95 -9.29 23.04
N GLY A 148 11.64 -9.17 22.81
CA GLY A 148 10.76 -10.31 22.55
C GLY A 148 10.29 -11.06 23.81
N GLN A 149 10.77 -10.70 25.01
CA GLN A 149 10.40 -11.36 26.24
C GLN A 149 9.16 -10.74 26.87
N VAL A 150 8.21 -11.57 27.32
CA VAL A 150 6.98 -11.06 27.95
C VAL A 150 7.31 -10.30 29.24
N GLY A 151 8.26 -10.79 30.05
CA GLY A 151 8.60 -10.19 31.35
C GLY A 151 9.26 -8.81 31.29
N THR A 152 9.72 -8.37 30.12
CA THR A 152 10.43 -7.08 29.91
C THR A 152 9.50 -6.00 29.37
N VAL A 153 8.21 -6.31 29.19
CA VAL A 153 7.20 -5.35 28.76
C VAL A 153 7.02 -4.27 29.82
N SER A 154 7.21 -3.03 29.41
CA SER A 154 7.08 -1.81 30.20
C SER A 154 6.28 -0.77 29.41
N GLY A 155 6.03 0.41 29.99
CA GLY A 155 5.36 1.50 29.26
C GLY A 155 6.01 1.92 27.96
N LEU A 156 7.33 1.79 27.85
CA LEU A 156 8.09 2.18 26.67
C LEU A 156 8.15 1.08 25.60
N THR A 157 8.13 -0.19 26.01
CA THR A 157 8.24 -1.36 25.12
C THR A 157 6.88 -1.96 24.75
N TYR A 158 5.83 -1.66 25.52
CA TYR A 158 4.46 -2.14 25.31
C TYR A 158 3.93 -1.88 23.90
N PRO A 159 4.08 -0.70 23.27
CA PRO A 159 3.56 -0.49 21.91
C PRO A 159 4.18 -1.44 20.88
N VAL A 160 5.47 -1.75 21.01
CA VAL A 160 6.18 -2.70 20.13
C VAL A 160 5.71 -4.12 20.39
N ALA A 161 5.65 -4.54 21.65
CA ALA A 161 5.16 -5.86 22.04
C ALA A 161 3.71 -6.09 21.57
N HIS A 162 2.87 -5.07 21.72
CA HIS A 162 1.49 -5.08 21.27
C HIS A 162 1.37 -5.19 19.75
N TRP A 163 2.14 -4.40 18.99
CA TRP A 163 2.13 -4.50 17.53
C TRP A 163 2.59 -5.89 17.07
N HIS A 164 3.63 -6.44 17.71
CA HIS A 164 4.08 -7.81 17.47
C HIS A 164 2.96 -8.82 17.73
N LEU A 165 2.22 -8.70 18.85
CA LEU A 165 1.08 -9.56 19.17
C LEU A 165 0.01 -9.55 18.07
N ILE A 166 -0.40 -8.38 17.58
CA ILE A 166 -1.39 -8.27 16.50
C ILE A 166 -0.85 -8.96 15.25
N VAL A 167 0.36 -8.59 14.83
CA VAL A 167 0.92 -8.99 13.53
C VAL A 167 1.19 -10.48 13.46
N SER A 168 1.78 -11.06 14.50
CA SER A 168 2.05 -12.50 14.56
C SER A 168 0.78 -13.36 14.66
N ASN A 169 -0.38 -12.75 14.91
CA ASN A 169 -1.68 -13.42 15.01
C ASN A 169 -2.72 -12.90 14.01
N LEU A 170 -2.26 -12.17 12.99
CA LEU A 170 -3.14 -11.47 12.06
C LEU A 170 -4.04 -12.43 11.27
N THR A 171 -3.55 -13.64 10.96
CA THR A 171 -4.33 -14.69 10.28
C THR A 171 -5.54 -15.16 11.09
N ILE A 172 -5.44 -15.12 12.42
CA ILE A 172 -6.55 -15.45 13.33
C ILE A 172 -7.47 -14.24 13.48
N LEU A 173 -6.90 -13.04 13.64
CA LEU A 173 -7.65 -11.83 13.95
C LEU A 173 -8.46 -11.31 12.75
N ILE A 174 -7.87 -11.28 11.56
CA ILE A 174 -8.37 -10.52 10.40
C ILE A 174 -9.81 -10.85 10.00
N SER A 175 -10.21 -12.12 10.12
CA SER A 175 -11.55 -12.60 9.76
C SER A 175 -12.66 -12.10 10.70
N TYR A 176 -12.30 -11.57 11.87
CA TYR A 176 -13.23 -11.10 12.90
C TYR A 176 -13.16 -9.59 13.12
N LEU A 177 -12.33 -8.89 12.35
CA LEU A 177 -12.21 -7.43 12.43
C LEU A 177 -13.30 -6.74 11.63
N CYS A 178 -13.81 -5.63 12.18
CA CYS A 178 -14.68 -4.75 11.42
C CYS A 178 -13.87 -3.89 10.43
N PRO A 179 -14.49 -3.30 9.39
CA PRO A 179 -13.78 -2.47 8.41
C PRO A 179 -12.97 -1.33 9.02
N ASP A 180 -13.43 -0.73 10.12
CA ASP A 180 -12.73 0.36 10.81
C ASP A 180 -11.46 -0.12 11.54
N ASP A 181 -11.49 -1.32 12.11
CA ASP A 181 -10.30 -1.96 12.70
C ASP A 181 -9.29 -2.30 11.61
N VAL A 182 -9.73 -2.87 10.49
CA VAL A 182 -8.85 -3.19 9.35
C VAL A 182 -8.20 -1.93 8.78
N ARG A 183 -8.98 -0.85 8.61
CA ARG A 183 -8.45 0.45 8.16
C ARG A 183 -7.45 1.03 9.16
N TYR A 184 -7.72 0.90 10.46
CA TYR A 184 -6.80 1.32 11.50
C TYR A 184 -5.46 0.56 11.41
N LEU A 185 -5.50 -0.77 11.27
CA LEU A 185 -4.30 -1.60 11.13
C LEU A 185 -3.49 -1.22 9.89
N ALA A 186 -4.15 -1.04 8.74
CA ALA A 186 -3.51 -0.57 7.52
C ALA A 186 -2.81 0.80 7.70
N SER A 187 -3.47 1.73 8.40
CA SER A 187 -2.90 3.03 8.75
C SER A 187 -1.67 2.92 9.63
N VAL A 188 -1.72 2.06 10.67
CA VAL A 188 -0.58 1.82 11.57
C VAL A 188 0.58 1.22 10.81
N LEU A 189 0.33 0.16 10.01
CA LEU A 189 1.33 -0.48 9.17
C LEU A 189 2.05 0.54 8.27
N LEU A 190 1.31 1.41 7.58
CA LEU A 190 1.91 2.43 6.72
C LEU A 190 2.66 3.53 7.50
N ARG A 191 2.25 3.85 8.72
CA ARG A 191 2.93 4.85 9.55
C ARG A 191 4.24 4.34 10.12
N THR A 192 4.31 3.04 10.41
CA THR A 192 5.47 2.43 11.06
C THR A 192 6.45 1.82 10.07
N LEU A 193 6.21 1.94 8.76
CA LEU A 193 7.21 1.61 7.75
C LEU A 193 8.28 2.72 7.66
N PRO A 194 9.55 2.35 7.43
CA PRO A 194 10.61 3.33 7.21
C PRO A 194 10.31 4.11 5.92
N MET A 195 10.27 5.44 6.03
CA MET A 195 10.14 6.36 4.89
C MET A 195 11.49 7.06 4.72
N GLY A 196 12.40 6.49 3.92
CA GLY A 196 13.72 7.04 3.64
C GLY A 196 14.87 6.53 4.52
N LYS A 197 16.09 7.02 4.25
CA LYS A 197 17.38 6.54 4.79
C LYS A 197 17.68 6.87 6.26
N ALA A 198 16.66 7.11 7.08
CA ALA A 198 16.86 7.38 8.49
C ALA A 198 16.87 6.06 9.27
N GLN A 199 17.98 5.32 9.20
CA GLN A 199 18.46 4.23 10.08
C GLN A 199 19.03 3.05 9.27
N GLU A 200 20.25 3.21 8.77
CA GLU A 200 21.16 2.07 8.66
C GLU A 200 21.60 1.72 10.10
N GLY A 201 20.87 0.77 10.69
CA GLY A 201 21.07 0.34 12.07
C GLY A 201 22.42 -0.32 12.28
N SER A 202 23.02 -0.04 13.44
CA SER A 202 24.23 -0.70 13.94
C SER A 202 23.99 -2.20 14.17
N ILE A 203 25.06 -3.01 14.12
CA ILE A 203 25.01 -4.48 14.26
C ILE A 203 24.35 -4.94 15.59
N GLU A 204 24.33 -4.10 16.64
CA GLU A 204 23.64 -4.39 17.90
C GLU A 204 22.10 -4.30 17.83
N GLU A 205 21.54 -3.59 16.85
CA GLU A 205 20.09 -3.48 16.69
C GLU A 205 19.44 -4.75 16.14
N GLU A 206 20.18 -5.69 15.55
CA GLU A 206 19.62 -6.91 14.94
C GLU A 206 18.80 -7.75 15.93
N ALA A 207 19.21 -7.84 17.19
CA ALA A 207 18.57 -8.67 18.21
C ALA A 207 17.22 -8.13 18.72
N TYR A 208 16.96 -6.83 18.60
CA TYR A 208 15.75 -6.22 19.15
C TYR A 208 14.63 -6.07 18.11
N VAL A 209 13.40 -6.27 18.57
CA VAL A 209 12.16 -6.06 17.83
C VAL A 209 11.80 -4.57 17.86
N THR A 210 11.45 -4.01 16.70
CA THR A 210 10.98 -2.63 16.54
C THR A 210 9.70 -2.61 15.70
N LEU A 211 8.90 -1.53 15.79
CA LEU A 211 7.71 -1.38 14.94
C LEU A 211 8.04 -1.47 13.45
N GLU A 212 9.16 -0.86 13.06
CA GLU A 212 9.63 -0.84 11.67
C GLU A 212 9.95 -2.24 11.15
N LYS A 213 10.71 -3.02 11.93
CA LYS A 213 11.02 -4.41 11.57
C LYS A 213 9.76 -5.26 11.43
N ILE A 214 8.82 -5.13 12.37
CA ILE A 214 7.56 -5.87 12.33
C ILE A 214 6.77 -5.51 11.06
N SER A 215 6.59 -4.22 10.79
CA SER A 215 5.82 -3.75 9.63
C SER A 215 6.49 -4.08 8.30
N LYS A 216 7.81 -3.95 8.22
CA LYS A 216 8.60 -4.35 7.05
C LYS A 216 8.47 -5.84 6.80
N ALA A 217 8.49 -6.68 7.84
CA ALA A 217 8.30 -8.12 7.71
C ALA A 217 6.92 -8.47 7.14
N ILE A 218 5.85 -7.75 7.52
CA ILE A 218 4.52 -7.95 6.91
C ILE A 218 4.54 -7.55 5.43
N LEU A 219 5.08 -6.37 5.10
CA LEU A 219 5.08 -5.86 3.74
C LEU A 219 5.75 -6.85 2.76
N HIS A 220 6.82 -7.50 3.19
CA HIS A 220 7.53 -8.52 2.41
C HIS A 220 6.99 -9.95 2.59
N SER A 221 5.97 -10.15 3.43
CA SER A 221 5.40 -11.47 3.66
C SER A 221 4.57 -11.92 2.45
N PRO A 222 4.75 -13.16 1.95
CA PRO A 222 3.93 -13.69 0.88
C PRO A 222 2.45 -13.85 1.28
N LEU A 223 2.15 -13.88 2.59
CA LEU A 223 0.79 -13.96 3.11
C LEU A 223 0.05 -12.61 3.07
N PHE A 224 0.76 -11.49 2.88
CA PHE A 224 0.13 -10.17 2.93
C PHE A 224 -0.91 -9.95 1.83
N PRO A 225 -0.64 -10.28 0.55
CA PRO A 225 -1.67 -10.24 -0.50
C PRO A 225 -2.83 -11.22 -0.27
N GLU A 226 -2.62 -12.33 0.46
CA GLU A 226 -3.69 -13.30 0.75
C GLU A 226 -4.73 -12.74 1.74
N MET A 227 -4.32 -11.84 2.63
CA MET A 227 -5.19 -11.12 3.56
C MET A 227 -5.90 -9.95 2.84
N GLN A 228 -6.77 -10.27 1.89
CA GLN A 228 -7.38 -9.34 0.93
C GLN A 228 -8.02 -8.08 1.57
N SER A 229 -8.67 -8.21 2.72
CA SER A 229 -9.28 -7.08 3.44
C SER A 229 -8.22 -6.08 3.93
N LEU A 230 -7.16 -6.58 4.56
CA LEU A 230 -6.04 -5.75 5.02
C LEU A 230 -5.23 -5.20 3.85
N HIS A 231 -4.91 -6.03 2.87
CA HIS A 231 -4.17 -5.62 1.68
C HIS A 231 -4.90 -4.48 0.95
N SER A 232 -6.21 -4.63 0.73
CA SER A 232 -7.05 -3.58 0.15
C SER A 232 -7.03 -2.29 0.98
N ALA A 233 -7.22 -2.40 2.31
CA ALA A 233 -7.17 -1.27 3.23
C ALA A 233 -5.81 -0.55 3.19
N PHE A 234 -4.72 -1.31 3.11
CA PHE A 234 -3.36 -0.79 3.02
C PHE A 234 -3.13 -0.05 1.71
N LEU A 235 -3.52 -0.63 0.58
CA LEU A 235 -3.45 0.03 -0.73
C LEU A 235 -4.15 1.38 -0.73
N MET A 236 -5.33 1.48 -0.12
CA MET A 236 -6.04 2.75 -0.02
C MET A 236 -5.40 3.73 0.96
N CYS A 237 -4.79 3.26 2.05
CA CYS A 237 -4.02 4.14 2.94
C CYS A 237 -2.82 4.75 2.20
N VAL A 238 -2.12 3.95 1.39
CA VAL A 238 -1.00 4.41 0.55
C VAL A 238 -1.50 5.44 -0.46
N THR A 239 -2.56 5.12 -1.22
CA THR A 239 -3.17 6.07 -2.14
C THR A 239 -3.58 7.36 -1.43
N ALA A 240 -4.29 7.29 -0.31
CA ALA A 240 -4.77 8.46 0.40
C ALA A 240 -3.61 9.38 0.84
N ARG A 241 -2.47 8.82 1.26
CA ARG A 241 -1.27 9.62 1.55
C ARG A 241 -0.68 10.24 0.29
N CYS A 242 -0.51 9.45 -0.77
CA CYS A 242 -0.01 9.93 -2.05
C CYS A 242 -0.86 11.09 -2.60
N SER A 243 -2.18 10.89 -2.67
CA SER A 243 -3.13 11.91 -3.10
C SER A 243 -3.15 13.11 -2.17
N GLY A 244 -3.04 12.91 -0.85
CA GLY A 244 -2.94 14.02 0.11
C GLY A 244 -1.74 14.92 -0.16
N ILE A 245 -0.57 14.33 -0.45
CA ILE A 245 0.64 15.09 -0.79
C ILE A 245 0.47 15.78 -2.15
N LEU A 246 -0.01 15.06 -3.18
CA LEU A 246 -0.26 15.64 -4.50
C LEU A 246 -1.25 16.82 -4.42
N CYS A 247 -2.38 16.65 -3.75
CA CYS A 247 -3.39 17.70 -3.63
C CYS A 247 -2.91 18.88 -2.78
N SER A 248 -1.99 18.67 -1.84
CA SER A 248 -1.36 19.79 -1.10
C SER A 248 -0.47 20.67 -2.00
N GLY A 249 0.01 20.14 -3.13
CA GLY A 249 0.74 20.88 -4.16
C GLY A 249 -0.15 21.53 -5.22
N ALA A 250 -1.48 21.50 -5.08
CA ALA A 250 -2.39 22.12 -6.04
C ALA A 250 -2.32 23.66 -5.94
N GLN A 251 -1.98 24.32 -7.05
CA GLN A 251 -1.87 25.80 -7.12
C GLN A 251 -3.21 26.49 -7.41
N ARG A 252 -4.24 25.73 -7.81
CA ARG A 252 -5.57 26.22 -8.21
C ARG A 252 -6.65 25.69 -7.28
N ASP A 253 -7.87 26.21 -7.44
CA ASP A 253 -9.07 25.76 -6.73
C ASP A 253 -9.17 24.22 -6.70
N SER A 254 -9.20 23.66 -5.49
CA SER A 254 -9.31 22.22 -5.24
C SER A 254 -10.54 21.62 -5.92
N GLY A 255 -11.59 22.40 -6.15
CA GLY A 255 -12.78 21.97 -6.88
C GLY A 255 -12.45 21.57 -8.34
N LEU A 256 -11.66 22.39 -9.04
CA LEU A 256 -11.28 22.14 -10.43
C LEU A 256 -10.37 20.90 -10.54
N VAL A 257 -9.40 20.76 -9.63
CA VAL A 257 -8.51 19.60 -9.61
C VAL A 257 -9.31 18.32 -9.35
N SER A 258 -10.33 18.37 -8.50
CA SER A 258 -11.19 17.22 -8.24
C SER A 258 -12.07 16.80 -9.43
N GLN A 259 -12.45 17.76 -10.29
CA GLN A 259 -13.17 17.46 -11.53
C GLN A 259 -12.24 16.86 -12.59
N GLN A 260 -11.02 17.37 -12.70
CA GLN A 260 -10.07 16.95 -13.74
C GLN A 260 -9.32 15.66 -13.38
N LEU A 261 -9.10 15.40 -12.09
CA LEU A 261 -8.36 14.25 -11.55
C LEU A 261 -9.16 13.56 -10.43
N PRO A 262 -10.37 13.03 -10.71
CA PRO A 262 -11.28 12.52 -9.68
C PRO A 262 -10.70 11.34 -8.90
N TRP A 263 -9.77 10.57 -9.48
CA TRP A 263 -9.11 9.45 -8.77
C TRP A 263 -8.24 9.90 -7.61
N LEU A 264 -7.81 11.15 -7.54
CA LEU A 264 -7.03 11.64 -6.41
C LEU A 264 -7.89 11.90 -5.16
N PHE A 265 -9.20 12.07 -5.31
CA PHE A 265 -10.09 12.50 -4.22
C PHE A 265 -10.97 11.38 -3.65
N GLU A 266 -10.91 10.18 -4.24
CA GLU A 266 -11.74 9.04 -3.84
C GLU A 266 -11.27 8.43 -2.51
N LYS A 267 -12.20 8.25 -1.56
CA LYS A 267 -11.89 7.79 -0.20
C LYS A 267 -12.46 6.41 0.15
N ASP A 268 -13.26 5.80 -0.72
CA ASP A 268 -14.00 4.58 -0.41
C ASP A 268 -13.66 3.39 -1.32
N HIS A 269 -13.42 2.22 -0.70
CA HIS A 269 -13.13 0.94 -1.33
C HIS A 269 -14.25 0.43 -2.23
N MET A 270 -15.51 0.67 -1.84
CA MET A 270 -16.66 0.23 -2.64
C MET A 270 -16.73 1.00 -3.95
N VAL A 271 -16.31 2.26 -3.94
CA VAL A 271 -16.28 3.09 -5.13
C VAL A 271 -15.16 2.65 -6.07
N VAL A 272 -14.01 2.16 -5.56
CA VAL A 272 -12.90 1.61 -6.35
C VAL A 272 -13.36 0.48 -7.29
N GLY A 273 -14.17 -0.46 -6.80
CA GLY A 273 -14.76 -1.53 -7.63
C GLY A 273 -15.64 -1.04 -8.78
N HIS A 274 -16.21 0.16 -8.67
CA HIS A 274 -17.02 0.78 -9.71
C HIS A 274 -16.21 1.54 -10.76
N TRP A 275 -14.88 1.68 -10.65
CA TRP A 275 -14.08 2.47 -11.63
C TRP A 275 -14.16 1.84 -13.01
N GLU A 276 -13.90 0.54 -13.13
CA GLU A 276 -13.98 -0.14 -14.43
C GLU A 276 -15.36 0.06 -15.08
N ASN A 277 -16.44 0.00 -14.29
CA ASN A 277 -17.80 0.20 -14.79
C ASN A 277 -18.15 1.67 -15.05
N ARG A 278 -17.65 2.61 -14.24
CA ARG A 278 -17.87 4.06 -14.37
C ARG A 278 -17.16 4.61 -15.61
N PHE A 279 -15.94 4.14 -15.91
CA PHE A 279 -15.17 4.58 -17.08
C PHE A 279 -15.41 3.72 -18.33
N ALA A 280 -16.08 2.57 -18.22
CA ALA A 280 -16.48 1.77 -19.38
C ALA A 280 -17.91 2.03 -19.85
N LYS A 281 -18.82 2.53 -18.99
CA LYS A 281 -20.22 2.80 -19.37
C LYS A 281 -20.39 4.25 -19.85
N ALA A 282 -20.99 4.38 -21.03
CA ALA A 282 -21.33 5.64 -21.67
C ALA A 282 -22.28 6.48 -20.80
N GLY A 283 -22.07 7.80 -20.78
CA GLY A 283 -23.14 8.74 -20.46
C GLY A 283 -24.26 8.68 -21.50
N PRO A 284 -25.39 9.38 -21.31
CA PRO A 284 -26.57 9.34 -22.20
C PRO A 284 -26.33 9.83 -23.64
N GLU A 285 -25.11 10.25 -23.99
CA GLU A 285 -24.73 10.76 -25.30
C GLU A 285 -23.50 9.97 -25.77
N GLY A 286 -23.62 9.27 -26.91
CA GLY A 286 -22.70 8.23 -27.40
C GLY A 286 -21.28 8.66 -27.81
N LEU A 287 -20.54 9.35 -26.93
CA LEU A 287 -19.11 9.58 -27.03
C LEU A 287 -18.36 8.43 -26.33
N GLU A 288 -17.37 7.84 -27.00
CA GLU A 288 -16.56 6.74 -26.43
C GLU A 288 -15.94 7.14 -25.07
N PRO A 289 -16.28 6.46 -23.95
CA PRO A 289 -15.82 6.85 -22.62
C PRO A 289 -14.30 6.63 -22.41
N ARG A 290 -13.65 5.82 -23.25
CA ARG A 290 -12.18 5.62 -23.27
C ARG A 290 -11.37 6.88 -23.55
N GLY A 291 -11.99 7.87 -24.19
CA GLY A 291 -11.29 9.09 -24.59
C GLY A 291 -11.25 10.17 -23.52
N GLU A 292 -12.13 10.15 -22.54
CA GLU A 292 -12.33 11.31 -21.66
C GLU A 292 -11.16 11.51 -20.69
N ILE A 293 -10.74 10.45 -19.99
CA ILE A 293 -9.57 10.48 -19.09
C ILE A 293 -8.31 10.86 -19.87
N ALA A 294 -8.12 10.24 -21.03
CA ALA A 294 -6.99 10.48 -21.92
C ALA A 294 -6.94 11.94 -22.39
N LYS A 295 -8.06 12.47 -22.90
CA LYS A 295 -8.20 13.86 -23.34
C LYS A 295 -7.98 14.83 -22.19
N ASN A 296 -8.52 14.55 -21.01
CA ASN A 296 -8.34 15.37 -19.83
C ASN A 296 -6.87 15.44 -19.44
N LEU A 297 -6.21 14.30 -19.24
CA LEU A 297 -4.78 14.26 -18.92
C LEU A 297 -3.91 14.93 -19.99
N LEU A 298 -4.17 14.65 -21.27
CA LEU A 298 -3.44 15.27 -22.36
C LEU A 298 -3.63 16.80 -22.40
N SER A 299 -4.84 17.29 -22.11
CA SER A 299 -5.11 18.72 -21.99
C SER A 299 -4.35 19.36 -20.81
N LEU A 300 -4.24 18.66 -19.68
CA LEU A 300 -3.50 19.11 -18.50
C LEU A 300 -1.99 19.18 -18.75
N VAL A 301 -1.44 18.23 -19.51
CA VAL A 301 0.00 18.19 -19.82
C VAL A 301 0.37 19.19 -20.92
N LYS A 302 -0.53 19.41 -21.90
CA LYS A 302 -0.39 20.47 -22.91
C LYS A 302 -0.50 21.86 -22.30
N SER A 303 -1.35 22.03 -21.28
CA SER A 303 -1.40 23.22 -20.45
C SER A 303 -0.47 23.11 -19.23
N ASP A 304 -0.53 24.06 -18.30
CA ASP A 304 0.21 23.92 -17.04
C ASP A 304 -0.54 22.97 -16.10
N PHE A 305 0.08 21.81 -15.83
CA PHE A 305 -0.46 20.84 -14.88
C PHE A 305 -0.72 21.52 -13.51
N PRO A 306 -1.89 21.29 -12.89
CA PRO A 306 -2.35 22.09 -11.75
C PRO A 306 -1.63 21.79 -10.43
N ILE A 307 -0.88 20.70 -10.37
CA ILE A 307 -0.12 20.27 -9.20
C ILE A 307 1.37 20.53 -9.42
N GLN A 308 2.01 21.12 -8.41
CA GLN A 308 3.45 21.29 -8.34
C GLN A 308 3.97 20.73 -7.00
N LEU A 309 4.99 19.87 -7.06
CA LEU A 309 5.65 19.29 -5.89
C LEU A 309 6.94 20.04 -5.57
N GLU A 310 7.10 20.44 -4.33
CA GLU A 310 8.35 20.98 -3.77
C GLU A 310 9.20 19.88 -3.13
N GLY A 311 10.45 20.18 -2.76
CA GLY A 311 11.45 19.21 -2.30
C GLY A 311 10.95 18.26 -1.19
N GLU A 312 10.38 18.78 -0.09
CA GLU A 312 9.88 17.96 1.02
C GLU A 312 8.71 17.03 0.61
N GLN A 313 7.83 17.52 -0.27
CA GLN A 313 6.71 16.74 -0.81
C GLN A 313 7.23 15.63 -1.73
N LEU A 314 8.25 15.93 -2.52
CA LEU A 314 8.91 14.98 -3.42
C LEU A 314 9.60 13.85 -2.65
N GLU A 315 10.34 14.17 -1.59
CA GLU A 315 10.95 13.17 -0.70
C GLU A 315 9.91 12.31 0.00
N SER A 316 8.82 12.92 0.47
CA SER A 316 7.71 12.20 1.10
C SER A 316 7.04 11.22 0.12
N ILE A 317 6.83 11.62 -1.14
CA ILE A 317 6.29 10.72 -2.17
C ILE A 317 7.29 9.63 -2.53
N LEU A 318 8.59 9.95 -2.61
CA LEU A 318 9.63 8.93 -2.86
C LEU A 318 9.62 7.82 -1.80
N GLY A 319 9.48 8.17 -0.52
CA GLY A 319 9.31 7.16 0.55
C GLY A 319 8.06 6.28 0.33
N LEU A 320 6.96 6.85 -0.14
CA LEU A 320 5.76 6.09 -0.49
C LEU A 320 5.97 5.21 -1.73
N LEU A 321 6.72 5.69 -2.75
CA LEU A 321 7.05 4.90 -3.93
C LEU A 321 7.94 3.70 -3.58
N GLU A 322 8.84 3.84 -2.60
CA GLU A 322 9.61 2.72 -2.05
C GLU A 322 8.68 1.66 -1.43
N VAL A 323 7.66 2.07 -0.67
CA VAL A 323 6.62 1.14 -0.19
C VAL A 323 5.84 0.50 -1.33
N ILE A 324 5.45 1.27 -2.35
CA ILE A 324 4.73 0.75 -3.52
C ILE A 324 5.59 -0.28 -4.27
N SER A 325 6.90 -0.07 -4.36
CA SER A 325 7.84 -1.00 -5.01
C SER A 325 7.97 -2.34 -4.30
N ALA A 326 7.73 -2.37 -2.98
CA ALA A 326 7.73 -3.60 -2.19
C ALA A 326 6.42 -4.40 -2.32
N LEU A 327 5.40 -3.84 -2.98
CA LEU A 327 4.13 -4.51 -3.23
C LEU A 327 4.18 -5.37 -4.51
N GLN A 328 3.42 -6.47 -4.52
CA GLN A 328 3.23 -7.32 -5.70
C GLN A 328 2.25 -6.68 -6.70
N LEU A 329 2.66 -5.59 -7.36
CA LEU A 329 1.82 -4.79 -8.27
C LEU A 329 1.22 -5.59 -9.44
N ASP A 330 1.89 -6.66 -9.85
CA ASP A 330 1.46 -7.57 -10.93
C ASP A 330 0.22 -8.40 -10.58
N SER A 331 -0.03 -8.60 -9.27
CA SER A 331 -1.15 -9.38 -8.72
C SER A 331 -2.37 -8.55 -8.32
N LEU A 332 -2.34 -7.23 -8.51
CA LEU A 332 -3.45 -6.36 -8.12
C LEU A 332 -4.76 -6.71 -8.83
N LEU A 333 -5.85 -6.70 -8.07
CA LEU A 333 -7.19 -6.79 -8.64
C LEU A 333 -7.43 -5.62 -9.62
N PRO A 334 -8.21 -5.82 -10.70
CA PRO A 334 -8.37 -4.82 -11.75
C PRO A 334 -8.70 -3.39 -11.29
N PRO A 335 -9.59 -3.18 -10.30
CA PRO A 335 -9.90 -1.85 -9.81
C PRO A 335 -8.69 -1.11 -9.20
N TYR A 336 -7.92 -1.80 -8.35
CA TYR A 336 -6.72 -1.24 -7.74
C TYR A 336 -5.60 -1.05 -8.76
N HIS A 337 -5.50 -1.96 -9.72
CA HIS A 337 -4.52 -1.87 -10.80
C HIS A 337 -4.72 -0.60 -11.63
N VAL A 338 -5.96 -0.33 -12.08
CA VAL A 338 -6.30 0.89 -12.83
C VAL A 338 -6.03 2.15 -11.99
N HIS A 339 -6.42 2.12 -10.72
CA HIS A 339 -6.26 3.25 -9.82
C HIS A 339 -4.78 3.60 -9.57
N TYR A 340 -3.94 2.59 -9.30
CA TYR A 340 -2.49 2.78 -9.13
C TYR A 340 -1.82 3.24 -10.42
N PHE A 341 -2.27 2.74 -11.58
CA PHE A 341 -1.77 3.22 -12.86
C PHE A 341 -2.05 4.72 -13.05
N LEU A 342 -3.29 5.16 -12.78
CA LEU A 342 -3.65 6.58 -12.88
C LEU A 342 -2.94 7.44 -11.85
N LEU A 343 -2.77 6.95 -10.62
CA LEU A 343 -2.04 7.64 -9.55
C LEU A 343 -0.57 7.85 -9.95
N LEU A 344 0.13 6.80 -10.37
CA LEU A 344 1.53 6.88 -10.79
C LEU A 344 1.71 7.71 -12.06
N LEU A 345 0.79 7.62 -13.02
CA LEU A 345 0.80 8.48 -14.20
C LEU A 345 0.63 9.94 -13.82
N SER A 346 -0.27 10.24 -12.88
CA SER A 346 -0.47 11.60 -12.35
C SER A 346 0.77 12.14 -11.65
N MET A 347 1.46 11.29 -10.87
CA MET A 347 2.75 11.64 -10.27
C MET A 347 3.81 11.94 -11.33
N ALA A 348 3.95 11.08 -12.35
CA ALA A 348 4.96 11.21 -13.40
C ALA A 348 4.78 12.48 -14.26
N ILE A 349 3.55 13.01 -14.36
CA ILE A 349 3.26 14.23 -15.12
C ILE A 349 3.11 15.49 -14.26
N THR A 350 3.25 15.36 -12.95
CA THR A 350 3.17 16.47 -12.01
C THR A 350 4.37 17.41 -12.19
N ARG A 351 4.16 18.72 -12.01
CA ARG A 351 5.27 19.68 -12.09
C ARG A 351 6.19 19.54 -10.88
N LEU A 352 7.48 19.70 -11.11
CA LEU A 352 8.47 19.77 -10.06
C LEU A 352 8.88 21.23 -9.85
N GLY A 353 8.88 21.67 -8.60
CA GLY A 353 9.25 23.02 -8.18
C GLY A 353 10.75 23.27 -8.27
N CYS A 354 11.14 24.54 -8.21
CA CYS A 354 12.55 24.95 -8.29
C CYS A 354 13.38 24.52 -7.08
N SER A 355 12.74 24.17 -5.95
CA SER A 355 13.41 23.65 -4.76
C SER A 355 13.92 22.22 -4.92
N CYS A 356 13.42 21.48 -5.92
CA CYS A 356 13.79 20.10 -6.17
C CYS A 356 15.16 20.02 -6.87
N SER A 357 16.12 19.31 -6.28
CA SER A 357 17.37 19.00 -6.96
C SER A 357 17.11 18.12 -8.19
N SER A 358 17.89 18.32 -9.26
CA SER A 358 17.67 17.60 -10.52
C SER A 358 17.89 16.09 -10.36
N SER A 359 18.83 15.67 -9.51
CA SER A 359 19.04 14.26 -9.16
C SER A 359 17.82 13.65 -8.46
N LEU A 360 17.23 14.35 -7.48
CA LEU A 360 16.04 13.88 -6.77
C LEU A 360 14.83 13.79 -7.71
N ALA A 361 14.67 14.78 -8.58
CA ALA A 361 13.63 14.81 -9.59
C ALA A 361 13.74 13.66 -10.59
N LEU A 362 14.95 13.37 -11.08
CA LEU A 362 15.19 12.21 -11.95
C LEU A 362 14.92 10.90 -11.22
N LYS A 363 15.39 10.73 -9.97
CA LYS A 363 15.10 9.55 -9.15
C LYS A 363 13.60 9.32 -9.05
N PHE A 364 12.83 10.36 -8.72
CA PHE A 364 11.37 10.30 -8.65
C PHE A 364 10.74 9.84 -9.97
N LEU A 365 11.08 10.49 -11.09
CA LEU A 365 10.51 10.13 -12.38
C LEU A 365 10.89 8.68 -12.77
N MET A 366 12.15 8.29 -12.60
CA MET A 366 12.60 6.92 -12.86
C MET A 366 11.78 5.91 -12.06
N THR A 367 11.58 6.14 -10.76
CA THR A 367 10.78 5.26 -9.91
C THR A 367 9.32 5.20 -10.40
N CYS A 368 8.71 6.33 -10.77
CA CYS A 368 7.34 6.33 -11.33
C CYS A 368 7.24 5.48 -12.61
N TYR A 369 8.17 5.65 -13.56
CA TYR A 369 8.13 4.92 -14.83
C TYR A 369 8.46 3.45 -14.69
N GLN A 370 9.37 3.08 -13.78
CA GLN A 370 9.64 1.67 -13.43
C GLN A 370 8.37 0.99 -12.87
N LEU A 371 7.69 1.64 -11.93
CA LEU A 371 6.45 1.11 -11.34
C LEU A 371 5.30 1.04 -12.36
N LEU A 372 5.18 2.05 -13.23
CA LEU A 372 4.23 1.99 -14.35
C LEU A 372 4.55 0.84 -15.31
N GLY A 373 5.84 0.57 -15.58
CA GLY A 373 6.28 -0.58 -16.39
C GLY A 373 5.88 -1.92 -15.76
N TYR A 374 6.01 -2.08 -14.42
CA TYR A 374 5.51 -3.27 -13.73
C TYR A 374 4.00 -3.44 -13.88
N LEU A 375 3.22 -2.36 -13.79
CA LEU A 375 1.77 -2.43 -14.02
C LEU A 375 1.43 -2.78 -15.48
N GLN A 376 2.17 -2.27 -16.46
CA GLN A 376 1.95 -2.64 -17.87
C GLN A 376 2.07 -4.14 -18.12
N LYS A 377 2.93 -4.84 -17.37
CA LYS A 377 3.12 -6.29 -17.46
C LYS A 377 2.22 -7.09 -16.51
N GLY A 378 1.46 -6.43 -15.65
CA GLY A 378 0.65 -7.07 -14.63
C GLY A 378 -0.55 -7.85 -15.20
N LYS A 379 -1.09 -8.79 -14.41
CA LYS A 379 -2.21 -9.66 -14.83
C LYS A 379 -3.46 -8.87 -15.24
N SER A 380 -3.64 -7.69 -14.63
CA SER A 380 -4.79 -6.81 -14.85
C SER A 380 -4.49 -5.64 -15.81
N ALA A 381 -3.35 -5.63 -16.51
CA ALA A 381 -2.94 -4.53 -17.40
C ALA A 381 -3.99 -4.19 -18.47
N ARG A 382 -4.70 -5.20 -18.98
CA ARG A 382 -5.76 -5.01 -19.98
C ARG A 382 -6.87 -4.07 -19.49
N SER A 383 -7.10 -3.98 -18.19
CA SER A 383 -8.12 -3.08 -17.62
C SER A 383 -7.74 -1.60 -17.75
N VAL A 384 -6.45 -1.27 -17.79
CA VAL A 384 -5.99 0.10 -18.13
C VAL A 384 -6.33 0.42 -19.59
N PHE A 385 -6.09 -0.52 -20.50
CA PHE A 385 -6.40 -0.33 -21.92
C PHE A 385 -7.91 -0.34 -22.25
N LYS A 386 -8.76 -0.69 -21.27
CA LYS A 386 -10.22 -0.47 -21.38
C LYS A 386 -10.60 1.00 -21.20
N ILE A 387 -9.77 1.82 -20.57
CA ILE A 387 -10.06 3.22 -20.26
C ILE A 387 -9.18 4.23 -21.00
N MET A 388 -8.09 3.79 -21.64
CA MET A 388 -7.14 4.65 -22.38
C MET A 388 -6.42 3.84 -23.47
N TYR A 389 -6.22 4.40 -24.67
CA TYR A 389 -5.41 3.73 -25.68
C TYR A 389 -3.92 3.81 -25.33
N GLY A 390 -3.12 2.80 -25.70
CA GLY A 390 -1.66 2.85 -25.47
C GLY A 390 -0.98 4.02 -26.17
N SER A 391 -1.49 4.43 -27.33
CA SER A 391 -1.08 5.66 -28.00
C SER A 391 -1.35 6.92 -27.19
N ASP A 392 -2.46 6.98 -26.45
CA ASP A 392 -2.75 8.13 -25.60
C ASP A 392 -1.80 8.16 -24.39
N ILE A 393 -1.49 7.00 -23.78
CA ILE A 393 -0.46 6.89 -22.71
C ILE A 393 0.89 7.38 -23.23
N PHE A 394 1.29 6.91 -24.41
CA PHE A 394 2.54 7.30 -25.07
C PHE A 394 2.62 8.82 -25.29
N GLU A 395 1.55 9.42 -25.83
CA GLU A 395 1.47 10.87 -26.07
C GLU A 395 1.53 11.68 -24.77
N ILE A 396 0.77 11.28 -23.73
CA ILE A 396 0.76 11.95 -22.43
C ILE A 396 2.16 11.97 -21.81
N VAL A 397 2.83 10.81 -21.79
CA VAL A 397 4.16 10.65 -21.22
C VAL A 397 5.16 11.53 -21.95
N LEU A 398 5.27 11.41 -23.27
CA LEU A 398 6.27 12.17 -24.02
C LEU A 398 5.98 13.68 -24.04
N THR A 399 4.72 14.09 -24.11
CA THR A 399 4.37 15.52 -24.02
C THR A 399 4.82 16.10 -22.68
N SER A 400 4.65 15.35 -21.58
CA SER A 400 5.12 15.75 -20.25
C SER A 400 6.64 15.84 -20.19
N LEU A 401 7.33 14.80 -20.68
CA LEU A 401 8.78 14.72 -20.66
C LEU A 401 9.45 15.80 -21.52
N PHE A 402 8.92 16.11 -22.71
CA PHE A 402 9.46 17.20 -23.53
C PHE A 402 9.32 18.56 -22.87
N ARG A 403 8.28 18.76 -22.05
CA ARG A 403 8.10 20.00 -21.28
C ARG A 403 9.03 20.06 -20.07
N ALA A 404 9.20 18.93 -19.39
CA ALA A 404 10.06 18.83 -18.20
C ALA A 404 11.55 18.88 -18.56
N SER A 405 11.96 18.33 -19.71
CA SER A 405 13.37 18.17 -20.09
C SER A 405 14.12 19.49 -20.20
N GLY A 406 13.45 20.55 -20.68
CA GLY A 406 14.05 21.89 -20.76
C GLY A 406 14.24 22.60 -19.41
N ARG A 407 13.80 21.99 -18.30
CA ARG A 407 13.91 22.55 -16.94
C ARG A 407 14.99 21.89 -16.10
N PHE A 408 15.62 20.81 -16.58
CA PHE A 408 16.69 20.13 -15.86
C PHE A 408 18.03 20.77 -16.22
N PRO A 409 18.72 21.46 -15.28
CA PRO A 409 20.07 21.95 -15.48
C PRO A 409 21.09 20.81 -15.36
N ILE A 410 20.99 19.80 -16.23
CA ILE A 410 21.86 18.61 -16.24
C ILE A 410 22.61 18.56 -17.58
N GLU A 411 23.91 18.25 -17.53
CA GLU A 411 24.75 18.03 -18.71
C GLU A 411 24.29 16.79 -19.49
N MET A 412 24.46 16.80 -20.82
CA MET A 412 23.95 15.71 -21.69
C MET A 412 24.60 14.35 -21.42
N ASP A 413 25.84 14.35 -20.93
CA ASP A 413 26.63 13.14 -20.67
C ASP A 413 26.58 12.73 -19.19
N ASP A 414 25.71 13.36 -18.39
CA ASP A 414 25.51 12.98 -16.99
C ASP A 414 24.97 11.54 -16.90
N PRO A 415 25.59 10.66 -16.09
CA PRO A 415 25.17 9.26 -16.00
C PRO A 415 23.73 9.09 -15.51
N THR A 416 23.23 9.99 -14.65
CA THR A 416 21.86 9.97 -14.13
C THR A 416 20.85 10.26 -15.24
N TRP A 417 21.20 11.16 -16.17
CA TRP A 417 20.36 11.46 -17.32
C TRP A 417 20.33 10.30 -18.32
N LEU A 418 21.47 9.65 -18.57
CA LEU A 418 21.54 8.46 -19.42
C LEU A 418 20.75 7.29 -18.85
N GLU A 419 20.85 7.05 -17.53
CA GLU A 419 20.03 6.07 -16.82
C GLU A 419 18.53 6.39 -16.96
N PHE A 420 18.16 7.65 -16.81
CA PHE A 420 16.79 8.10 -17.02
C PHE A 420 16.29 7.82 -18.45
N LEU A 421 17.09 8.15 -19.48
CA LEU A 421 16.76 7.84 -20.87
C LEU A 421 16.59 6.33 -21.10
N GLN A 422 17.40 5.50 -20.46
CA GLN A 422 17.26 4.04 -20.51
C GLN A 422 15.94 3.59 -19.89
N VAL A 423 15.59 4.08 -18.69
CA VAL A 423 14.32 3.75 -18.01
C VAL A 423 13.11 4.15 -18.88
N ILE A 424 13.11 5.36 -19.45
CA ILE A 424 12.04 5.81 -20.35
C ILE A 424 11.99 4.94 -21.61
N GLY A 425 13.14 4.66 -22.21
CA GLY A 425 13.22 3.81 -23.40
C GLY A 425 12.64 2.43 -23.17
N THR A 426 13.00 1.80 -22.04
CA THR A 426 12.46 0.49 -21.62
C THR A 426 10.95 0.57 -21.39
N PHE A 427 10.46 1.58 -20.68
CA PHE A 427 9.02 1.80 -20.46
C PHE A 427 8.23 1.92 -21.77
N LEU A 428 8.71 2.72 -22.73
CA LEU A 428 8.03 2.91 -24.02
C LEU A 428 8.06 1.64 -24.86
N GLU A 429 9.20 0.94 -24.88
CA GLU A 429 9.36 -0.34 -25.57
C GLU A 429 8.37 -1.38 -25.03
N GLU A 430 8.29 -1.52 -23.71
CA GLU A 430 7.36 -2.43 -23.04
C GLU A 430 5.90 -2.09 -23.36
N LEU A 431 5.53 -0.80 -23.33
CA LEU A 431 4.20 -0.36 -23.73
C LEU A 431 3.86 -0.81 -25.16
N MET A 432 4.78 -0.63 -26.11
CA MET A 432 4.56 -1.02 -27.52
C MET A 432 4.55 -2.53 -27.71
N GLN A 433 5.43 -3.27 -27.03
CA GLN A 433 5.42 -4.74 -27.04
C GLN A 433 4.12 -5.30 -26.48
N MET A 434 3.60 -4.72 -25.38
CA MET A 434 2.32 -5.09 -24.79
C MET A 434 1.16 -4.89 -25.76
N LEU A 435 1.15 -3.78 -26.52
CA LEU A 435 0.15 -3.55 -27.56
C LEU A 435 0.15 -4.68 -28.59
N ILE A 436 1.34 -5.08 -29.07
CA ILE A 436 1.53 -6.18 -30.03
C ILE A 436 1.05 -7.51 -29.44
N GLN A 437 1.56 -7.89 -28.27
CA GLN A 437 1.28 -9.17 -27.62
C GLN A 437 -0.21 -9.34 -27.33
N MET A 438 -0.87 -8.28 -26.85
CA MET A 438 -2.31 -8.29 -26.54
C MET A 438 -3.21 -7.98 -27.75
N LYS A 439 -2.63 -7.72 -28.94
CA LYS A 439 -3.32 -7.33 -30.18
C LYS A 439 -4.29 -6.16 -29.98
N LEU A 440 -3.89 -5.16 -29.19
CA LEU A 440 -4.74 -4.04 -28.82
C LEU A 440 -4.72 -2.95 -29.90
N SER A 441 -5.69 -2.99 -30.81
CA SER A 441 -5.92 -1.96 -31.85
C SER A 441 -4.62 -1.48 -32.52
N LEU A 442 -3.80 -2.43 -32.98
CA LEU A 442 -2.41 -2.18 -33.39
C LEU A 442 -2.27 -1.03 -34.38
N LEU A 443 -3.02 -1.08 -35.48
CA LEU A 443 -2.94 -0.06 -36.54
C LEU A 443 -3.28 1.33 -36.01
N LEU A 444 -4.33 1.45 -35.19
CA LEU A 444 -4.74 2.72 -34.61
C LEU A 444 -3.67 3.28 -33.67
N ASN A 445 -3.14 2.44 -32.78
CA ASN A 445 -2.13 2.87 -31.81
C ASN A 445 -0.82 3.29 -32.49
N PHE A 446 -0.28 2.45 -33.38
CA PHE A 446 0.99 2.76 -34.04
C PHE A 446 0.87 3.93 -35.04
N ARG A 447 -0.29 4.10 -35.68
CA ARG A 447 -0.56 5.30 -36.50
C ARG A 447 -0.52 6.56 -35.65
N LYS A 448 -1.27 6.60 -34.54
CA LYS A 448 -1.28 7.75 -33.63
C LYS A 448 0.12 8.05 -33.08
N ILE A 449 0.87 7.03 -32.66
CA ILE A 449 2.24 7.17 -32.16
C ILE A 449 3.15 7.81 -33.22
N THR A 450 3.12 7.28 -34.44
CA THR A 450 3.96 7.78 -35.55
C THR A 450 3.60 9.22 -35.91
N THR A 451 2.31 9.52 -36.03
CA THR A 451 1.81 10.88 -36.30
C THR A 451 2.19 11.86 -35.18
N PHE A 452 2.15 11.44 -33.92
CA PHE A 452 2.56 12.29 -32.80
C PHE A 452 4.06 12.58 -32.85
N LEU A 453 4.92 11.58 -33.05
CA LEU A 453 6.36 11.77 -33.08
C LEU A 453 6.79 12.71 -34.23
N SER A 454 6.20 12.55 -35.42
CA SER A 454 6.51 13.40 -36.59
C SER A 454 5.95 14.83 -36.48
N SER A 455 4.95 15.06 -35.64
CA SER A 455 4.40 16.40 -35.36
C SER A 455 4.95 17.04 -34.08
N SER A 456 5.84 16.35 -33.36
CA SER A 456 6.39 16.83 -32.10
C SER A 456 7.32 18.03 -32.30
N LYS A 457 7.29 18.98 -31.37
CA LYS A 457 8.14 20.18 -31.42
C LYS A 457 9.64 19.86 -31.56
N PRO A 458 10.23 18.90 -30.80
CA PRO A 458 11.63 18.53 -30.97
C PRO A 458 11.94 17.97 -32.37
N TYR A 459 10.99 17.28 -33.01
CA TYR A 459 11.14 16.77 -34.37
C TYR A 459 11.13 17.90 -35.39
N MET A 460 10.16 18.82 -35.29
CA MET A 460 10.06 19.98 -36.17
C MET A 460 11.30 20.90 -36.07
N GLU A 461 11.84 21.08 -34.86
CA GLU A 461 13.10 21.81 -34.65
C GLU A 461 14.28 21.10 -35.32
N ALA A 462 14.41 19.78 -35.17
CA ALA A 462 15.46 19.00 -35.80
C ALA A 462 15.37 19.01 -37.34
N ALA A 463 14.16 18.86 -37.89
CA ALA A 463 13.91 18.86 -39.33
C ALA A 463 14.12 20.24 -39.99
N SER A 464 13.93 21.33 -39.24
CA SER A 464 14.03 22.70 -39.77
C SER A 464 15.46 23.20 -40.02
N GLY A 465 16.48 22.53 -39.48
CA GLY A 465 17.90 22.88 -39.66
C GLY A 465 18.34 24.27 -39.15
N LYS A 466 17.43 25.07 -38.58
CA LYS A 466 17.72 26.42 -38.08
C LYS A 466 18.26 26.36 -36.65
N GLN A 467 19.41 26.98 -36.40
CA GLN A 467 19.91 27.22 -35.03
C GLN A 467 18.96 28.20 -34.33
N LEU A 468 18.01 27.68 -33.55
CA LEU A 468 17.26 28.48 -32.59
C LEU A 468 18.12 28.68 -31.33
N GLU A 469 18.14 29.90 -30.77
CA GLU A 469 18.86 30.26 -29.53
C GLU A 469 18.36 29.51 -28.26
N ASN A 470 17.27 28.75 -28.36
CA ASN A 470 16.69 27.94 -27.28
C ASN A 470 16.57 26.46 -27.69
N GLN A 471 17.70 25.79 -27.99
CA GLN A 471 17.67 24.35 -28.25
C GLN A 471 17.43 23.60 -26.93
N ASN A 472 16.47 22.67 -26.92
CA ASN A 472 16.26 21.71 -25.83
C ASN A 472 16.93 20.37 -26.22
N PRO A 473 18.25 20.20 -26.03
CA PRO A 473 18.97 19.01 -26.46
C PRO A 473 18.48 17.74 -25.75
N GLN A 474 18.09 17.84 -24.48
CA GLN A 474 17.49 16.74 -23.73
C GLN A 474 16.18 16.27 -24.38
N GLY A 475 15.36 17.20 -24.87
CA GLY A 475 14.15 16.89 -25.65
C GLY A 475 14.45 16.13 -26.95
N ARG A 476 15.58 16.42 -27.63
CA ARG A 476 16.01 15.67 -28.82
C ARG A 476 16.49 14.26 -28.48
N GLN A 477 17.22 14.08 -27.37
CA GLN A 477 17.62 12.75 -26.91
C GLN A 477 16.39 11.88 -26.55
N LEU A 478 15.39 12.45 -25.88
CA LEU A 478 14.11 11.77 -25.62
C LEU A 478 13.40 11.35 -26.91
N LEU A 479 13.36 12.24 -27.91
CA LEU A 479 12.78 11.92 -29.23
C LEU A 479 13.56 10.79 -29.93
N LEU A 480 14.89 10.86 -29.91
CA LEU A 480 15.75 9.84 -30.52
C LEU A 480 15.56 8.47 -29.88
N VAL A 481 15.52 8.41 -28.54
CA VAL A 481 15.21 7.19 -27.79
C VAL A 481 13.84 6.66 -28.18
N SER A 482 12.81 7.52 -28.23
CA SER A 482 11.45 7.13 -28.61
C SER A 482 11.38 6.51 -30.01
N LEU A 483 12.01 7.16 -30.99
CA LEU A 483 12.07 6.67 -32.37
C LEU A 483 12.86 5.36 -32.48
N THR A 484 13.98 5.25 -31.77
CA THR A 484 14.82 4.05 -31.76
C THR A 484 14.04 2.86 -31.19
N ARG A 485 13.32 3.06 -30.08
CA ARG A 485 12.46 2.01 -29.49
C ARG A 485 11.29 1.65 -30.39
N LEU A 486 10.67 2.62 -31.05
CA LEU A 486 9.60 2.36 -32.03
C LEU A 486 10.09 1.47 -33.18
N CYS A 487 11.24 1.81 -33.76
CA CYS A 487 11.87 1.05 -34.84
C CYS A 487 12.29 -0.36 -34.36
N HIS A 488 12.82 -0.47 -33.15
CA HIS A 488 13.21 -1.75 -32.56
C HIS A 488 12.01 -2.70 -32.38
N VAL A 489 10.86 -2.18 -31.96
CA VAL A 489 9.65 -2.99 -31.75
C VAL A 489 8.94 -3.33 -33.06
N LEU A 490 8.80 -2.37 -33.97
CA LEU A 490 8.09 -2.59 -35.24
C LEU A 490 8.91 -3.36 -36.28
N GLY A 491 10.25 -3.23 -36.26
CA GLY A 491 11.13 -3.86 -37.25
C GLY A 491 10.96 -5.38 -37.34
N PRO A 492 11.07 -6.15 -36.23
CA PRO A 492 10.84 -7.59 -36.21
C PRO A 492 9.40 -7.96 -36.55
N PHE A 493 8.42 -7.26 -35.99
CA PHE A 493 6.98 -7.51 -36.22
C PHE A 493 6.63 -7.45 -37.72
N LEU A 494 7.20 -6.48 -38.43
CA LEU A 494 6.99 -6.34 -39.87
C LEU A 494 7.73 -7.39 -40.71
N LYS A 495 8.87 -7.90 -40.24
CA LYS A 495 9.59 -9.01 -40.90
C LYS A 495 8.82 -10.32 -40.77
N GLU A 496 8.26 -10.60 -39.61
CA GLU A 496 7.41 -11.78 -39.37
C GLU A 496 6.11 -11.72 -40.17
N GLN A 497 5.48 -10.55 -40.27
CA GLN A 497 4.28 -10.33 -41.09
C GLN A 497 4.56 -10.35 -42.61
N LYS A 498 5.79 -10.11 -43.05
CA LYS A 498 6.18 -10.30 -44.47
C LYS A 498 6.47 -11.75 -44.82
N LEU A 499 6.80 -12.61 -43.84
CA LEU A 499 7.00 -14.06 -44.06
C LEU A 499 5.67 -14.83 -44.10
N GLY A 500 4.64 -14.40 -43.39
CA GLY A 500 3.27 -14.91 -43.52
C GLY A 500 2.42 -13.95 -44.36
N GLN A 501 2.11 -14.31 -45.60
CA GLN A 501 1.45 -13.46 -46.60
C GLN A 501 0.30 -12.56 -46.07
N GLU A 502 0.23 -11.36 -46.67
CA GLU A 502 -0.63 -10.19 -46.40
C GLU A 502 -0.19 -9.27 -45.25
N ALA A 503 0.89 -8.51 -45.49
CA ALA A 503 1.11 -7.25 -44.79
C ALA A 503 0.02 -6.24 -45.21
N PRO A 504 -0.76 -5.66 -44.28
CA PRO A 504 -1.66 -4.56 -44.61
C PRO A 504 -0.81 -3.39 -45.13
N ALA A 505 -1.12 -2.89 -46.34
CA ALA A 505 -0.41 -1.79 -46.99
C ALA A 505 -0.18 -0.57 -46.05
N ALA A 506 -1.11 -0.35 -45.13
CA ALA A 506 -1.08 0.71 -44.12
C ALA A 506 0.10 0.65 -43.14
N LEU A 507 0.72 -0.51 -42.89
CA LEU A 507 1.86 -0.67 -41.97
C LEU A 507 3.21 -0.38 -42.66
N SER A 508 3.30 -0.59 -43.98
CA SER A 508 4.45 -0.14 -44.78
C SER A 508 4.43 1.37 -45.02
N GLU A 509 3.24 1.98 -45.17
CA GLU A 509 3.08 3.44 -45.19
C GLU A 509 3.56 4.12 -43.89
N LEU A 510 3.33 3.49 -42.72
CA LEU A 510 3.76 4.06 -41.44
C LEU A 510 5.30 4.18 -41.31
N LEU A 511 6.06 3.28 -41.93
CA LEU A 511 7.52 3.40 -41.96
C LEU A 511 8.02 4.43 -42.98
N GLN A 512 7.32 4.64 -44.10
CA GLN A 512 7.68 5.69 -45.06
C GLN A 512 7.48 7.10 -44.51
N GLN A 513 6.69 7.26 -43.45
CA GLN A 513 6.50 8.54 -42.74
C GLN A 513 7.46 8.73 -41.55
N ALA A 514 8.22 7.69 -41.17
CA ALA A 514 9.14 7.71 -40.02
C ALA A 514 10.62 7.84 -40.43
N VAL A 515 10.91 7.89 -41.73
CA VAL A 515 12.20 8.19 -42.37
C VAL A 515 12.06 9.52 -43.08
#